data_AF-A0A967EKM8-F1
#
_entry.id   AF-A0A967EKM8-F1
#
_cell.length_a   1.000
_cell.length_b   1.000
_cell.length_c   1.000
_cell.angle_alpha   90.00
_cell.angle_beta   90.00
_cell.angle_gamma   90.00
#
_symmetry.space_group_name_H-M   'P 1'
#
loop_
_entity.id
_entity.type
_entity.pdbx_description
1 polymer ?
#
loop_
_entity_poly.entity_id
_entity_poly.type
_entity_poly.pdbx_seq_one_letter_code
_entity_poly.pdbx_strand_id
1 'polypeptide(L)'
;MNTLFNKVFGGCNMELLNNPRFMRRYTSLRINDKRKIHKDSNGEDNFNKLIATLLNIENINPSFISIPFILKHKERNFDKKVAIAKKLYLTKFNKQKREETMKVNVEIAKICNQVNRDYCIRNRLAAPAKWDDQPLNIQESIIAGVAEVIADPKITPKESHQNWLDYKEKDGWIYGKVKDFKAKLHPNMVPFKKLPELEKRKDALFIQTVKREMKK
;
A
#
# COMPACT_ATOMS: atom_id res chain seq x y z
N MET A 1 18.57 -28.85 11.02
CA MET A 1 18.88 -27.49 11.55
C MET A 1 20.36 -27.12 11.41
N ASN A 2 21.34 -27.97 11.79
CA ASN A 2 22.79 -27.68 11.62
C ASN A 2 23.24 -27.45 10.16
N THR A 3 22.60 -28.09 9.19
CA THR A 3 22.95 -27.97 7.77
C THR A 3 22.60 -26.62 7.14
N LEU A 4 21.55 -25.95 7.61
CA LEU A 4 21.10 -24.66 7.05
C LEU A 4 21.97 -23.50 7.56
N PHE A 5 22.37 -23.55 8.83
CA PHE A 5 23.28 -22.58 9.45
C PHE A 5 24.70 -22.67 8.86
N ASN A 6 25.20 -23.89 8.69
CA ASN A 6 26.51 -24.12 8.04
C ASN A 6 26.53 -23.67 6.58
N LYS A 7 25.40 -23.75 5.86
CA LYS A 7 25.26 -23.21 4.49
C LYS A 7 25.30 -21.68 4.44
N VAL A 8 24.74 -20.98 5.43
CA VAL A 8 24.65 -19.51 5.44
C VAL A 8 25.91 -18.85 6.02
N PHE A 9 26.59 -19.50 6.97
CA PHE A 9 27.75 -18.92 7.66
C PHE A 9 29.03 -19.73 7.56
N GLY A 10 29.13 -20.63 6.57
CA GLY A 10 30.38 -21.34 6.27
C GLY A 10 30.98 -22.10 7.47
N GLY A 11 30.14 -22.70 8.32
CA GLY A 11 30.60 -23.44 9.51
C GLY A 11 30.73 -22.63 10.80
N CYS A 12 30.19 -21.41 10.86
CA CYS A 12 30.05 -20.70 12.14
C CYS A 12 29.22 -21.55 13.12
N ASN A 13 29.54 -21.52 14.41
CA ASN A 13 28.92 -22.39 15.43
C ASN A 13 27.56 -21.81 15.90
N MET A 14 26.51 -22.62 15.93
CA MET A 14 25.14 -22.26 16.38
C MET A 14 25.12 -21.65 17.78
N GLU A 15 26.10 -21.97 18.63
CA GLU A 15 26.28 -21.36 19.96
C GLU A 15 26.47 -19.84 19.91
N LEU A 16 26.97 -19.28 18.80
CA LEU A 16 27.17 -17.85 18.64
C LEU A 16 25.85 -17.07 18.51
N LEU A 17 24.81 -17.67 17.90
CA LEU A 17 23.47 -17.07 17.89
C LEU A 17 22.82 -17.06 19.29
N ASN A 18 23.16 -18.06 20.10
CA ASN A 18 22.73 -18.14 21.49
C ASN A 18 23.58 -17.26 22.42
N ASN A 19 24.73 -16.76 21.96
CA ASN A 19 25.59 -15.84 22.70
C ASN A 19 25.08 -14.39 22.58
N PRO A 20 24.46 -13.81 23.64
CA PRO A 20 23.86 -12.49 23.56
C PRO A 20 24.90 -11.37 23.32
N ARG A 21 26.18 -11.60 23.67
CA ARG A 21 27.27 -10.64 23.45
C ARG A 21 27.69 -10.60 21.98
N PHE A 22 27.84 -11.76 21.34
CA PHE A 22 28.14 -11.85 19.90
C PHE A 22 27.03 -11.16 19.08
N MET A 23 25.77 -11.44 19.39
CA MET A 23 24.62 -10.90 18.67
C MET A 23 24.39 -9.39 18.91
N ARG A 24 24.68 -8.87 20.11
CA ARG A 24 24.72 -7.42 20.36
C ARG A 24 25.83 -6.74 19.56
N ARG A 25 27.02 -7.33 19.50
CA ARG A 25 28.16 -6.78 18.74
C ARG A 25 27.89 -6.78 17.24
N TYR A 26 27.31 -7.86 16.71
CA TYR A 26 26.97 -7.99 15.30
C TYR A 26 25.90 -6.97 14.88
N THR A 27 24.90 -6.70 15.74
CA THR A 27 23.86 -5.72 15.45
C THR A 27 24.26 -4.27 15.70
N SER A 28 25.09 -3.96 16.70
CA SER A 28 25.59 -2.60 16.92
C SER A 28 26.54 -2.15 15.80
N LEU A 29 27.36 -3.07 15.28
CA LEU A 29 28.24 -2.82 14.12
C LEU A 29 27.45 -2.40 12.88
N ARG A 30 26.23 -2.93 12.70
CA ARG A 30 25.35 -2.59 11.57
C ARG A 30 24.57 -1.28 11.75
N ILE A 31 24.08 -1.01 12.97
CA ILE A 31 23.34 0.23 13.27
C ILE A 31 24.23 1.45 13.08
N ASN A 32 25.52 1.33 13.44
CA ASN A 32 26.44 2.46 13.48
C ASN A 32 27.29 2.62 12.22
N ASP A 33 27.41 1.62 11.33
CA ASP A 33 28.27 1.72 10.15
C ASP A 33 27.80 0.81 8.98
N LYS A 34 27.10 1.41 8.00
CA LYS A 34 26.66 0.71 6.78
C LYS A 34 27.83 0.18 5.93
N ARG A 35 29.08 0.56 6.20
CA ARG A 35 30.28 0.08 5.48
C ARG A 35 30.81 -1.26 6.00
N LYS A 36 30.32 -1.75 7.15
CA LYS A 36 30.73 -3.05 7.76
C LYS A 36 29.69 -4.17 7.56
N ILE A 37 28.90 -4.09 6.49
CA ILE A 37 27.98 -5.18 6.11
C ILE A 37 28.85 -6.35 5.65
N HIS A 38 28.82 -7.46 6.40
CA HIS A 38 29.51 -8.68 6.00
C HIS A 38 28.75 -9.31 4.82
N LYS A 39 29.30 -9.13 3.63
CA LYS A 39 28.79 -9.70 2.39
C LYS A 39 29.53 -11.02 2.10
N ASP A 40 28.86 -11.99 1.50
CA ASP A 40 29.54 -13.18 0.97
C ASP A 40 30.33 -12.87 -0.30
N SER A 41 30.94 -13.92 -0.88
CA SER A 41 31.68 -13.87 -2.14
C SER A 41 30.85 -13.36 -3.33
N ASN A 42 29.51 -13.41 -3.24
CA ASN A 42 28.59 -12.93 -4.27
C ASN A 42 28.11 -11.50 -3.99
N GLY A 43 28.61 -10.86 -2.94
CA GLY A 43 28.22 -9.50 -2.55
C GLY A 43 26.89 -9.41 -1.80
N GLU A 44 26.30 -10.55 -1.40
CA GLU A 44 25.01 -10.61 -0.73
C GLU A 44 25.15 -10.48 0.80
N ASP A 45 24.23 -9.75 1.44
CA ASP A 45 24.24 -9.50 2.88
C ASP A 45 23.92 -10.79 3.67
N ASN A 46 24.96 -11.38 4.29
CA ASN A 46 24.86 -12.64 5.04
C ASN A 46 23.87 -12.56 6.21
N PHE A 47 23.66 -11.37 6.78
CA PHE A 47 22.69 -11.18 7.84
C PHE A 47 21.26 -11.18 7.32
N ASN A 48 21.00 -10.48 6.20
CA ASN A 48 19.68 -10.51 5.58
C ASN A 48 19.34 -11.92 5.10
N LYS A 49 20.32 -12.66 4.55
CA LYS A 49 20.18 -14.08 4.21
C LYS A 49 19.84 -14.94 5.41
N LEU A 50 20.53 -14.75 6.54
CA LEU A 50 20.20 -15.46 7.77
C LEU A 50 18.76 -15.19 8.20
N ILE A 51 18.35 -13.92 8.29
CA ILE A 51 17.00 -13.59 8.74
C ILE A 51 15.95 -14.06 7.74
N ALA A 52 16.22 -13.96 6.43
CA ALA A 52 15.37 -14.47 5.36
C ALA A 52 15.16 -15.97 5.49
N THR A 53 16.25 -16.70 5.75
CA THR A 53 16.24 -18.14 5.97
C THR A 53 15.50 -18.51 7.24
N LEU A 54 15.75 -17.81 8.37
CA LEU A 54 15.08 -18.07 9.64
C LEU A 54 13.58 -17.80 9.54
N LEU A 55 13.17 -16.68 8.95
CA LEU A 55 11.77 -16.31 8.84
C LEU A 55 11.06 -16.99 7.65
N ASN A 56 11.80 -17.65 6.77
CA ASN A 56 11.33 -18.15 5.48
C ASN A 56 10.59 -17.04 4.71
N ILE A 57 11.29 -15.93 4.46
CA ILE A 57 10.81 -14.74 3.74
C ILE A 57 11.91 -14.27 2.78
N GLU A 58 11.57 -14.09 1.51
CA GLU A 58 12.46 -13.49 0.51
C GLU A 58 12.52 -11.97 0.68
N ASN A 59 13.71 -11.37 0.50
CA ASN A 59 13.93 -9.92 0.51
C ASN A 59 13.46 -9.20 1.79
N ILE A 60 14.24 -9.32 2.86
CA ILE A 60 13.92 -8.70 4.16
C ILE A 60 14.38 -7.25 4.25
N ASN A 61 13.48 -6.36 4.69
CA ASN A 61 13.86 -5.02 5.13
C ASN A 61 14.44 -5.09 6.56
N PRO A 62 15.74 -4.80 6.74
CA PRO A 62 16.42 -4.96 8.03
C PRO A 62 15.97 -3.96 9.11
N SER A 63 15.26 -2.89 8.75
CA SER A 63 14.68 -1.96 9.73
C SER A 63 13.43 -2.53 10.43
N PHE A 64 12.88 -3.65 9.95
CA PHE A 64 11.65 -4.22 10.49
C PHE A 64 11.89 -5.20 11.63
N ILE A 65 12.99 -5.94 11.60
CA ILE A 65 13.39 -6.86 12.66
C ILE A 65 14.91 -6.84 12.83
N SER A 66 15.34 -6.62 14.07
CA SER A 66 16.73 -6.84 14.48
C SER A 66 16.85 -8.19 15.19
N ILE A 67 17.99 -8.87 15.09
CA ILE A 67 18.19 -10.12 15.86
C ILE A 67 18.02 -9.93 17.39
N PRO A 68 18.43 -8.80 18.00
CA PRO A 68 18.09 -8.50 19.39
C PRO A 68 16.61 -8.58 19.69
N PHE A 69 15.73 -8.23 18.74
CA PHE A 69 14.28 -8.37 18.90
C PHE A 69 13.84 -9.84 18.93
N ILE A 70 14.37 -10.68 18.03
CA ILE A 70 14.13 -12.13 17.99
C ILE A 70 14.60 -12.79 19.30
N LEU A 71 15.74 -12.34 19.84
CA LEU A 71 16.38 -12.91 21.03
C LEU A 71 15.80 -12.38 22.36
N LYS A 72 15.21 -11.18 22.38
CA LYS A 72 14.66 -10.53 23.59
C LYS A 72 13.33 -11.13 24.06
N HIS A 73 12.64 -11.91 23.22
CA HIS A 73 11.42 -12.59 23.64
C HIS A 73 11.73 -13.70 24.66
N LYS A 74 10.94 -13.75 25.75
CA LYS A 74 11.07 -14.72 26.85
C LYS A 74 10.74 -16.18 26.47
N GLU A 75 10.20 -16.42 25.27
CA GLU A 75 9.92 -17.76 24.75
C GLU A 75 11.22 -18.58 24.66
N ARG A 76 11.22 -19.80 25.19
CA ARG A 76 12.44 -20.64 25.23
C ARG A 76 12.58 -21.50 23.98
N ASN A 77 11.46 -21.83 23.33
CA ASN A 77 11.46 -22.59 22.10
C ASN A 77 11.84 -21.69 20.90
N PHE A 78 12.93 -22.04 20.21
CA PHE A 78 13.46 -21.27 19.09
C PHE A 78 12.48 -21.17 17.92
N ASP A 79 11.80 -22.26 17.57
CA ASP A 79 10.83 -22.28 16.47
C ASP A 79 9.64 -21.36 16.74
N LYS A 80 9.15 -21.34 17.99
CA LYS A 80 8.09 -20.40 18.42
C LYS A 80 8.56 -18.94 18.36
N LYS A 81 9.80 -18.64 18.74
CA LYS A 81 10.39 -17.29 18.60
C LYS A 81 10.46 -16.85 17.14
N VAL A 82 10.91 -17.74 16.26
CA VAL A 82 10.97 -17.51 14.82
C VAL A 82 9.57 -17.25 14.25
N ALA A 83 8.56 -18.02 14.65
CA ALA A 83 7.17 -17.80 14.23
C ALA A 83 6.61 -16.44 14.68
N ILE A 84 6.87 -16.03 15.94
CA ILE A 84 6.47 -14.71 16.46
C ILE A 84 7.16 -13.59 15.68
N ALA A 85 8.47 -13.70 15.46
CA ALA A 85 9.23 -12.75 14.67
C ALA A 85 8.65 -12.65 13.24
N LYS A 86 8.36 -13.78 12.60
CA LYS A 86 7.73 -13.81 11.26
C LYS A 86 6.40 -13.07 11.26
N LYS A 87 5.52 -13.33 12.23
CA LYS A 87 4.21 -12.66 12.34
C LYS A 87 4.34 -11.15 12.51
N LEU A 88 5.29 -10.70 13.33
CA LEU A 88 5.52 -9.28 13.59
C LEU A 88 6.12 -8.58 12.36
N TYR A 89 7.05 -9.25 11.66
CA TYR A 89 7.58 -8.77 10.39
C TYR A 89 6.47 -8.56 9.38
N LEU A 90 5.67 -9.60 9.12
CA LEU A 90 4.61 -9.55 8.11
C LEU A 90 3.57 -8.48 8.46
N THR A 91 3.23 -8.33 9.75
CA THR A 91 2.34 -7.26 10.21
C THR A 91 2.91 -5.87 9.87
N LYS A 92 4.17 -5.61 10.24
CA LYS A 92 4.82 -4.31 9.99
C LYS A 92 5.02 -4.04 8.49
N PHE A 93 5.49 -5.05 7.75
CA PHE A 93 5.68 -4.99 6.30
C PHE A 93 4.37 -4.69 5.59
N ASN A 94 3.30 -5.42 5.92
CA ASN A 94 1.98 -5.18 5.33
C ASN A 94 1.42 -3.81 5.70
N LYS A 95 1.63 -3.33 6.93
CA LYS A 95 1.24 -1.98 7.33
C LYS A 95 1.95 -0.92 6.49
N GLN A 96 3.28 -0.99 6.37
CA GLN A 96 4.03 -0.04 5.56
C GLN A 96 3.63 -0.11 4.09
N LYS A 97 3.51 -1.32 3.52
CA LYS A 97 3.06 -1.49 2.13
C LYS A 97 1.68 -0.87 1.90
N ARG A 98 0.74 -1.00 2.86
CA ARG A 98 -0.58 -0.35 2.81
C ARG A 98 -0.46 1.18 2.87
N GLU A 99 0.39 1.72 3.73
CA GLU A 99 0.64 3.16 3.83
C GLU A 99 1.24 3.72 2.54
N GLU A 100 2.21 3.03 1.95
CA GLU A 100 2.81 3.38 0.66
C GLU A 100 1.78 3.33 -0.47
N THR A 101 1.00 2.25 -0.54
CA THR A 101 -0.08 2.11 -1.53
C THR A 101 -1.12 3.23 -1.36
N MET A 102 -1.53 3.54 -0.13
CA MET A 102 -2.46 4.62 0.16
C MET A 102 -1.90 5.97 -0.26
N LYS A 103 -0.62 6.24 0.01
CA LYS A 103 0.04 7.47 -0.41
C LYS A 103 0.03 7.62 -1.93
N VAL A 104 0.35 6.56 -2.67
CA VAL A 104 0.28 6.56 -4.14
C VAL A 104 -1.16 6.82 -4.62
N ASN A 105 -2.16 6.15 -4.04
CA ASN A 105 -3.55 6.35 -4.40
C ASN A 105 -4.03 7.79 -4.16
N VAL A 106 -3.60 8.41 -3.06
CA VAL A 106 -3.90 9.82 -2.75
C VAL A 106 -3.30 10.76 -3.79
N GLU A 107 -2.05 10.54 -4.21
CA GLU A 107 -1.42 11.38 -5.25
C GLU A 107 -2.14 11.24 -6.61
N ILE A 108 -2.52 10.02 -7.00
CA ILE A 108 -3.32 9.81 -8.22
C ILE A 108 -4.71 10.46 -8.08
N ALA A 109 -5.34 10.36 -6.90
CA ALA A 109 -6.63 10.98 -6.62
C ALA A 109 -6.59 12.51 -6.74
N LYS A 110 -5.54 13.16 -6.25
CA LYS A 110 -5.30 14.60 -6.44
C LYS A 110 -5.26 14.98 -7.92
N ILE A 111 -4.53 14.21 -8.73
CA ILE A 111 -4.43 14.42 -10.17
C ILE A 111 -5.80 14.23 -10.83
N CYS A 112 -6.52 13.17 -10.48
CA CYS A 112 -7.87 12.92 -11.01
C CYS A 112 -8.84 14.06 -10.66
N ASN A 113 -8.81 14.58 -9.42
CA ASN A 113 -9.61 15.72 -9.02
C ASN A 113 -9.28 16.96 -9.85
N GLN A 114 -7.99 17.26 -10.04
CA GLN A 114 -7.54 18.41 -10.82
C GLN A 114 -7.94 18.28 -12.30
N VAL A 115 -7.76 17.10 -12.90
CA VAL A 115 -8.17 16.83 -14.28
C VAL A 115 -9.68 16.97 -14.47
N ASN A 116 -10.49 16.42 -13.57
CA ASN A 116 -11.95 16.60 -13.59
C ASN A 116 -12.34 18.07 -13.41
N ARG A 117 -11.64 18.80 -12.54
CA ARG A 117 -11.86 20.23 -12.32
C ARG A 117 -11.62 21.04 -13.60
N ASP A 118 -10.49 20.83 -14.26
CA ASP A 118 -10.14 21.52 -15.50
C ASP A 118 -11.09 21.15 -16.63
N TYR A 119 -11.52 19.88 -16.69
CA TYR A 119 -12.57 19.43 -17.60
C TYR A 119 -13.89 20.18 -17.36
N CYS A 120 -14.34 20.30 -16.11
CA CYS A 120 -15.58 21.01 -15.79
C CYS A 120 -15.49 22.49 -16.20
N ILE A 121 -14.39 23.18 -15.86
CA ILE A 121 -14.19 24.60 -16.21
C ILE A 121 -14.25 24.79 -17.73
N ARG A 122 -13.52 23.98 -18.49
CA ARG A 122 -13.48 24.07 -19.97
C ARG A 122 -14.85 23.84 -20.61
N ASN A 123 -15.67 22.99 -20.02
CA ASN A 123 -17.02 22.68 -20.51
C ASN A 123 -18.12 23.53 -19.84
N ARG A 124 -17.75 24.57 -19.08
CA ARG A 124 -18.69 25.47 -18.36
C ARG A 124 -19.65 24.72 -17.42
N LEU A 125 -19.17 23.62 -16.83
CA LEU A 125 -19.87 22.86 -15.79
C LEU A 125 -19.46 23.37 -14.40
N ALA A 126 -20.29 23.10 -13.40
CA ALA A 126 -19.92 23.33 -12.01
C ALA A 126 -18.66 22.53 -11.66
N ALA A 127 -17.57 23.24 -11.37
CA ALA A 127 -16.28 22.63 -11.10
C ALA A 127 -16.18 22.19 -9.62
N PRO A 128 -15.60 21.01 -9.33
CA PRO A 128 -15.24 20.66 -7.96
C PRO A 128 -14.25 21.68 -7.36
N ALA A 129 -14.26 21.80 -6.03
CA ALA A 129 -13.24 22.51 -5.28
C ALA A 129 -11.84 21.90 -5.54
N LYS A 130 -10.79 22.68 -5.24
CA LYS A 130 -9.41 22.18 -5.23
C LYS A 130 -9.28 21.07 -4.19
N TRP A 131 -8.25 20.23 -4.34
CA TRP A 131 -8.10 19.05 -3.49
C TRP A 131 -8.11 19.38 -1.99
N ASP A 132 -7.31 20.38 -1.58
CA ASP A 132 -7.17 20.75 -0.17
C ASP A 132 -8.45 21.36 0.43
N ASP A 133 -9.35 21.85 -0.42
CA ASP A 133 -10.65 22.42 -0.05
C ASP A 133 -11.80 21.40 -0.19
N GLN A 134 -11.53 20.17 -0.67
CA GLN A 134 -12.57 19.16 -0.81
C GLN A 134 -12.98 18.56 0.56
N PRO A 135 -14.28 18.36 0.81
CA PRO A 135 -14.73 17.58 1.95
C PRO A 135 -14.11 16.19 1.97
N LEU A 136 -13.78 15.70 3.18
CA LEU A 136 -13.11 14.41 3.37
C LEU A 136 -13.85 13.25 2.71
N ASN A 137 -15.18 13.21 2.81
CA ASN A 137 -16.00 12.17 2.18
C ASN A 137 -15.91 12.17 0.64
N ILE A 138 -15.58 13.32 0.03
CA ILE A 138 -15.34 13.42 -1.41
C ILE A 138 -13.93 12.96 -1.75
N GLN A 139 -12.93 13.35 -0.98
CA GLN A 139 -11.56 12.84 -1.14
C GLN A 139 -11.54 11.30 -1.03
N GLU A 140 -12.20 10.74 -0.01
CA GLU A 140 -12.34 9.29 0.20
C GLU A 140 -13.01 8.60 -0.98
N SER A 141 -14.09 9.19 -1.52
CA SER A 141 -14.78 8.65 -2.70
C SER A 141 -13.87 8.62 -3.94
N ILE A 142 -13.03 9.63 -4.14
CA ILE A 142 -12.08 9.70 -5.25
C ILE A 142 -10.97 8.65 -5.05
N ILE A 143 -10.41 8.55 -3.84
CA ILE A 143 -9.38 7.54 -3.50
C ILE A 143 -9.91 6.12 -3.69
N ALA A 144 -11.16 5.86 -3.31
CA ALA A 144 -11.81 4.56 -3.52
C ALA A 144 -11.95 4.24 -5.01
N GLY A 145 -12.36 5.21 -5.84
CA GLY A 145 -12.39 5.03 -7.30
C GLY A 145 -11.01 4.76 -7.90
N VAL A 146 -9.96 5.42 -7.40
CA VAL A 146 -8.57 5.13 -7.83
C VAL A 146 -8.20 3.69 -7.47
N ALA A 147 -8.49 3.26 -6.24
CA ALA A 147 -8.18 1.90 -5.80
C ALA A 147 -8.92 0.84 -6.62
N GLU A 148 -10.16 1.10 -7.03
CA GLU A 148 -10.94 0.23 -7.91
C GLU A 148 -10.29 0.06 -9.28
N VAL A 149 -9.90 1.16 -9.94
CA VAL A 149 -9.25 1.10 -11.26
C VAL A 149 -7.87 0.43 -11.19
N ILE A 150 -7.15 0.60 -10.08
CA ILE A 150 -5.88 -0.11 -9.83
C ILE A 150 -6.13 -1.62 -9.64
N ALA A 151 -7.18 -1.99 -8.91
CA ALA A 151 -7.52 -3.38 -8.65
C ALA A 151 -8.03 -4.12 -9.90
N ASP A 152 -8.78 -3.43 -10.76
CA ASP A 152 -9.19 -3.93 -12.07
C ASP A 152 -8.85 -2.94 -13.20
N PRO A 153 -7.65 -3.04 -13.79
CA PRO A 153 -7.25 -2.19 -14.91
C PRO A 153 -8.10 -2.35 -16.18
N LYS A 154 -9.01 -3.34 -16.25
CA LYS A 154 -9.92 -3.52 -17.39
C LYS A 154 -11.28 -2.86 -17.18
N ILE A 155 -11.56 -2.36 -15.97
CA ILE A 155 -12.85 -1.73 -15.66
C ILE A 155 -13.21 -0.66 -16.69
N THR A 156 -14.46 -0.71 -17.12
CA THR A 156 -15.04 0.24 -18.06
C THR A 156 -15.68 1.43 -17.34
N PRO A 157 -15.87 2.58 -18.02
CA PRO A 157 -16.59 3.72 -17.44
C PRO A 157 -17.99 3.36 -16.92
N LYS A 158 -18.66 2.44 -17.62
CA LYS A 158 -19.99 1.95 -17.24
C LYS A 158 -19.95 1.18 -15.92
N GLU A 159 -18.99 0.28 -15.75
CA GLU A 159 -18.83 -0.53 -14.54
C GLU A 159 -18.42 0.35 -13.36
N SER A 160 -17.46 1.25 -13.55
CA SER A 160 -17.03 2.17 -12.49
C SER A 160 -18.17 3.10 -12.05
N HIS A 161 -18.98 3.61 -13.00
CA HIS A 161 -20.19 4.37 -12.65
C HIS A 161 -21.22 3.52 -11.91
N GLN A 162 -21.41 2.25 -12.29
CA GLN A 162 -22.33 1.36 -11.59
C GLN A 162 -21.86 1.12 -10.15
N ASN A 163 -20.57 0.92 -9.93
CA ASN A 163 -20.03 0.75 -8.58
C ASN A 163 -20.17 2.02 -7.74
N TRP A 164 -19.95 3.19 -8.33
CA TRP A 164 -20.23 4.48 -7.68
C TRP A 164 -21.71 4.62 -7.33
N LEU A 165 -22.61 4.24 -8.24
CA LEU A 165 -24.06 4.26 -8.03
C LEU A 165 -24.44 3.37 -6.85
N ASP A 166 -24.02 2.10 -6.86
CA ASP A 166 -24.32 1.13 -5.81
C ASP A 166 -23.80 1.58 -4.44
N TYR A 167 -22.58 2.15 -4.40
CA TYR A 167 -22.00 2.71 -3.18
C TYR A 167 -22.86 3.87 -2.65
N LYS A 168 -23.27 4.79 -3.53
CA LYS A 168 -24.09 5.94 -3.15
C LYS A 168 -25.49 5.53 -2.73
N GLU A 169 -26.12 4.57 -3.40
CA GLU A 169 -27.43 4.03 -3.00
C GLU A 169 -27.38 3.39 -1.61
N LYS A 170 -26.32 2.63 -1.31
CA LYS A 170 -26.11 2.04 0.04
C LYS A 170 -25.90 3.11 1.12
N ASP A 171 -25.28 4.24 0.77
CA ASP A 171 -25.19 5.41 1.63
C ASP A 171 -26.51 6.23 1.64
N GLY A 172 -27.57 5.79 0.98
CA GLY A 172 -28.88 6.44 1.00
C GLY A 172 -29.01 7.64 0.06
N TRP A 173 -28.13 7.75 -0.94
CA TRP A 173 -28.31 8.74 -2.01
C TRP A 173 -29.41 8.31 -2.96
N ILE A 174 -30.17 9.29 -3.44
CA ILE A 174 -31.23 9.10 -4.41
C ILE A 174 -31.14 10.14 -5.53
N TYR A 175 -31.89 9.91 -6.60
CA TYR A 175 -31.97 10.86 -7.71
C TYR A 175 -32.60 12.19 -7.27
N GLY A 176 -31.97 13.28 -7.70
CA GLY A 176 -32.56 14.62 -7.64
C GLY A 176 -31.94 15.53 -8.70
N LYS A 177 -32.72 16.48 -9.23
CA LYS A 177 -32.30 17.37 -10.32
C LYS A 177 -31.10 18.24 -9.97
N VAL A 178 -30.97 18.60 -8.70
CA VAL A 178 -29.89 19.42 -8.16
C VAL A 178 -29.19 18.61 -7.08
N LYS A 179 -27.86 18.70 -7.06
CA LYS A 179 -27.06 18.03 -6.04
C LYS A 179 -27.29 18.67 -4.68
N ASP A 180 -27.65 17.86 -3.69
CA ASP A 180 -27.86 18.28 -2.30
C ASP A 180 -27.21 17.26 -1.37
N PHE A 181 -26.21 17.70 -0.60
CA PHE A 181 -25.49 16.83 0.33
C PHE A 181 -26.31 16.47 1.57
N LYS A 182 -27.17 17.36 2.05
CA LYS A 182 -27.98 17.15 3.25
C LYS A 182 -29.12 16.18 2.95
N ALA A 183 -29.78 16.34 1.81
CA ALA A 183 -30.85 15.46 1.35
C ALA A 183 -30.33 14.22 0.58
N LYS A 184 -29.01 14.08 0.40
CA LYS A 184 -28.35 13.04 -0.39
C LYS A 184 -28.93 12.89 -1.81
N LEU A 185 -29.10 14.01 -2.50
CA LEU A 185 -29.57 14.05 -3.89
C LEU A 185 -28.42 14.21 -4.87
N HIS A 186 -28.41 13.44 -5.96
CA HIS A 186 -27.48 13.68 -7.08
C HIS A 186 -28.15 13.46 -8.45
N PRO A 187 -27.92 14.34 -9.44
CA PRO A 187 -28.50 14.20 -10.78
C PRO A 187 -27.99 12.98 -11.56
N ASN A 188 -26.89 12.39 -11.09
CA ASN A 188 -26.23 11.24 -11.71
C ASN A 188 -26.65 9.91 -11.07
N MET A 189 -27.59 9.90 -10.11
CA MET A 189 -28.18 8.65 -9.58
C MET A 189 -29.13 8.03 -10.61
N VAL A 190 -28.60 7.69 -11.78
CA VAL A 190 -29.29 7.07 -12.91
C VAL A 190 -28.36 6.05 -13.56
N PRO A 191 -28.90 5.04 -14.28
CA PRO A 191 -28.08 4.10 -15.03
C PRO A 191 -27.16 4.83 -16.03
N PHE A 192 -25.93 4.31 -16.22
CA PHE A 192 -24.91 4.92 -17.08
C PHE A 192 -25.44 5.35 -18.46
N LYS A 193 -26.33 4.56 -19.08
CA LYS A 193 -26.93 4.86 -20.39
C LYS A 193 -27.68 6.21 -20.40
N LYS A 194 -28.29 6.59 -19.28
CA LYS A 194 -29.09 7.81 -19.09
C LYS A 194 -28.25 9.02 -18.66
N LEU A 195 -26.95 8.86 -18.40
CA LEU A 195 -26.09 9.99 -18.08
C LEU A 195 -25.95 10.93 -19.29
N PRO A 196 -25.86 12.25 -19.04
CA PRO A 196 -25.38 13.19 -20.03
C PRO A 196 -24.00 12.78 -20.57
N GLU A 197 -23.73 13.07 -21.83
CA GLU A 197 -22.47 12.69 -22.49
C GLU A 197 -21.23 13.28 -21.79
N LEU A 198 -21.35 14.51 -21.27
CA LEU A 198 -20.28 15.15 -20.50
C LEU A 198 -19.99 14.44 -19.18
N GLU A 199 -20.98 13.81 -18.54
CA GLU A 199 -20.76 13.03 -17.31
C GLU A 199 -20.11 11.68 -17.63
N LYS A 200 -20.53 10.98 -18.68
CA LYS A 200 -19.86 9.75 -19.16
C LYS A 200 -18.39 9.98 -19.49
N ARG A 201 -18.07 11.15 -20.06
CA ARG A 201 -16.69 11.54 -20.34
C ARG A 201 -15.86 11.75 -19.07
N LYS A 202 -16.46 12.18 -17.96
CA LYS A 202 -15.75 12.29 -16.67
C LYS A 202 -15.32 10.91 -16.18
N ASP A 203 -16.19 9.91 -16.27
CA ASP A 203 -15.85 8.52 -15.88
C ASP A 203 -14.72 7.98 -16.75
N ALA A 204 -14.79 8.19 -18.06
CA ALA A 204 -13.74 7.78 -18.99
C ALA A 204 -12.41 8.51 -18.73
N LEU A 205 -12.47 9.81 -18.44
CA LEU A 205 -11.30 10.64 -18.15
C LEU A 205 -10.65 10.22 -16.83
N PHE A 206 -11.44 9.91 -15.81
CA PHE A 206 -10.98 9.40 -14.52
C PHE A 206 -10.18 8.12 -14.70
N ILE A 207 -10.77 7.11 -15.36
CA ILE A 207 -10.12 5.82 -15.61
C ILE A 207 -8.82 6.00 -16.41
N GLN A 208 -8.84 6.82 -17.46
CA GLN A 208 -7.63 7.08 -18.27
C GLN A 208 -6.52 7.77 -17.47
N THR A 209 -6.90 8.70 -16.58
CA THR A 209 -5.95 9.41 -15.73
C THR A 209 -5.26 8.43 -14.78
N VAL A 210 -6.03 7.57 -14.09
CA VAL A 210 -5.44 6.53 -13.21
C VAL A 210 -4.50 5.61 -14.00
N LYS A 211 -4.94 5.08 -15.14
CA LYS A 211 -4.14 4.17 -15.98
C LYS A 211 -2.85 4.83 -16.49
N ARG A 212 -2.87 6.14 -16.76
CA ARG A 212 -1.67 6.88 -17.17
C ARG A 212 -0.68 7.00 -16.01
N GLU A 213 -1.16 7.34 -14.82
CA GLU A 213 -0.30 7.52 -13.65
C GLU A 213 0.29 6.20 -13.13
N MET A 214 -0.41 5.06 -13.31
CA MET A 214 0.12 3.73 -13.00
C MET A 214 1.29 3.28 -13.90
N LYS A 215 1.49 3.91 -15.06
CA LYS A 215 2.53 3.54 -16.04
C LYS A 215 3.84 4.34 -15.89
N LYS A 216 3.88 5.31 -14.98
CA LYS A 216 5.07 6.11 -14.70
C LYS A 216 5.99 5.37 -13.72
#